data_AF-A0A9P5WCZ9-F1
#
_entry.id   AF-A0A9P5WCZ9-F1
#
_cell.length_a   1.000
_cell.length_b   1.000
_cell.length_c   1.000
_cell.angle_alpha   90.00
_cell.angle_beta   90.00
_cell.angle_gamma   90.00
#
_symmetry.space_group_name_H-M   'P 1'
#
loop_
_entity.id
_entity.type
_entity.pdbx_description
1 polymer ?
#
loop_
_entity_poly.entity_id
_entity_poly.type
_entity_poly.pdbx_seq_one_letter_code
_entity_poly.pdbx_strand_id
1 'polypeptide(L)'
;MKTSSGSSSSRTAESLAYLDDYLDTVESLPLELQRQFTLMQDLDAKAQSIMAEVGTKAAEFIDNVQTCTPQERIQLLKSLNEMLVESLRQGEEKVALATAAYDVVDRNVRRLDDDLQKYEDEQMIGPGRLGNTSSAISGTAAADRKEESSNAAASATTASNKKGDYETCIS
;
A
#
# COMPACT_ATOMS: atom_id res chain seq x y z
N MET A 1 -24.75 -31.78 43.48
CA MET A 1 -25.44 -30.84 42.56
C MET A 1 -24.39 -29.86 42.06
N LYS A 2 -24.05 -29.90 40.76
CA LYS A 2 -22.96 -29.13 40.13
C LYS A 2 -23.46 -27.72 39.78
N THR A 3 -22.76 -26.69 40.23
CA THR A 3 -22.92 -25.30 39.75
C THR A 3 -22.01 -25.09 38.53
N SER A 4 -22.61 -25.00 37.34
CA SER A 4 -21.91 -24.80 36.05
C SER A 4 -22.25 -23.44 35.40
N SER A 5 -22.78 -22.49 36.16
CA SER A 5 -23.38 -21.25 35.63
C SER A 5 -22.39 -20.11 35.33
N GLY A 6 -21.12 -20.21 35.75
CA GLY A 6 -20.13 -19.13 35.60
C GLY A 6 -19.42 -19.05 34.25
N SER A 7 -19.42 -20.15 33.47
CA SER A 7 -18.58 -20.30 32.27
C SER A 7 -19.22 -19.76 30.99
N SER A 8 -20.53 -19.55 30.98
CA SER A 8 -21.30 -19.07 29.82
C SER A 8 -21.29 -17.54 29.72
N SER A 9 -21.31 -16.84 30.86
CA SER A 9 -21.34 -15.38 30.90
C SER A 9 -20.00 -14.72 30.51
N SER A 10 -18.86 -15.39 30.74
CA SER A 10 -17.55 -14.87 30.29
C SER A 10 -17.38 -15.01 28.78
N ARG A 11 -17.81 -16.13 28.19
CA ARG A 11 -17.75 -16.36 26.73
C ARG A 11 -18.60 -15.37 25.96
N THR A 12 -19.78 -15.01 26.48
CA THR A 12 -20.63 -13.99 25.85
C THR A 12 -20.02 -12.59 25.95
N ALA A 13 -19.30 -12.28 27.02
CA ALA A 13 -18.62 -10.99 27.17
C ALA A 13 -17.39 -10.88 26.25
N GLU A 14 -16.62 -11.96 26.13
CA GLU A 14 -15.49 -12.06 25.18
C GLU A 14 -15.95 -12.00 23.72
N SER A 15 -17.07 -12.68 23.40
CA SER A 15 -17.69 -12.64 22.07
C SER A 15 -18.25 -11.26 21.72
N LEU A 16 -18.84 -10.54 22.69
CA LEU A 16 -19.33 -9.19 22.49
C LEU A 16 -18.19 -8.19 22.29
N ALA A 17 -17.09 -8.30 23.04
CA ALA A 17 -15.92 -7.45 22.86
C ALA A 17 -15.23 -7.68 21.51
N TYR A 18 -15.18 -8.94 21.05
CA TYR A 18 -14.66 -9.28 19.72
C TYR A 18 -15.52 -8.71 18.58
N LEU A 19 -16.83 -8.79 18.71
CA LEU A 19 -17.77 -8.26 17.73
C LEU A 19 -17.73 -6.72 17.65
N ASP A 20 -17.60 -6.07 18.80
CA ASP A 20 -17.48 -4.60 18.91
C ASP A 20 -16.22 -4.09 18.21
N ASP A 21 -15.07 -4.73 18.46
CA ASP A 21 -13.79 -4.40 17.81
C ASP A 21 -13.78 -4.75 16.30
N TYR A 22 -14.51 -5.80 15.90
CA TYR A 22 -14.71 -6.14 14.48
C TYR A 22 -15.60 -5.10 13.77
N LEU A 23 -16.67 -4.64 14.41
CA LEU A 23 -17.54 -3.59 13.88
C LEU A 23 -16.79 -2.27 13.77
N ASP A 24 -16.04 -1.87 14.79
CA ASP A 24 -15.24 -0.64 14.78
C ASP A 24 -14.24 -0.63 13.62
N THR A 25 -13.61 -1.76 13.29
CA THR A 25 -12.65 -1.85 12.18
C THR A 25 -13.31 -1.87 10.80
N VAL A 26 -14.38 -2.65 10.62
CA VAL A 26 -15.09 -2.72 9.33
C VAL A 26 -15.84 -1.43 9.02
N GLU A 27 -16.36 -0.73 10.04
CA GLU A 27 -17.11 0.51 9.87
C GLU A 27 -16.19 1.74 9.69
N SER A 28 -15.02 1.77 10.35
CA SER A 28 -14.09 2.90 10.24
C SER A 28 -13.21 2.88 8.98
N LEU A 29 -12.92 1.69 8.43
CA LEU A 29 -12.01 1.54 7.28
C LEU A 29 -12.46 2.32 6.02
N PRO A 30 -13.72 2.22 5.55
CA PRO A 30 -14.16 2.95 4.36
C PRO A 30 -14.05 4.47 4.53
N LEU A 31 -14.35 4.97 5.73
CA LEU A 31 -14.27 6.40 6.07
C LEU A 31 -12.82 6.90 6.08
N GLU A 32 -11.91 6.15 6.70
CA GLU A 32 -10.49 6.54 6.75
C GLU A 32 -9.85 6.51 5.35
N LEU A 33 -10.13 5.49 4.55
CA LEU A 33 -9.66 5.42 3.16
C LEU A 33 -10.23 6.56 2.32
N GLN A 34 -11.54 6.83 2.43
CA GLN A 34 -12.16 7.93 1.71
C GLN A 34 -11.49 9.27 2.04
N ARG A 35 -11.20 9.51 3.33
CA ARG A 35 -10.49 10.70 3.77
C ARG A 35 -9.08 10.77 3.17
N GLN A 36 -8.32 9.67 3.21
CA GLN A 36 -6.96 9.62 2.67
C GLN A 36 -6.93 9.85 1.15
N PHE A 37 -7.84 9.23 0.40
CA PHE A 37 -7.94 9.43 -1.05
C PHE A 37 -8.40 10.85 -1.42
N THR A 38 -9.31 11.45 -0.64
CA THR A 38 -9.73 12.83 -0.84
C THR A 38 -8.55 13.78 -0.66
N LEU A 39 -7.79 13.63 0.42
CA LEU A 39 -6.61 14.45 0.65
C LEU A 39 -5.53 14.24 -0.42
N MET A 40 -5.34 13.00 -0.88
CA MET A 40 -4.43 12.69 -1.98
C MET A 40 -4.82 13.38 -3.29
N GLN A 41 -6.13 13.43 -3.61
CA GLN A 41 -6.65 14.17 -4.77
C GLN A 41 -6.42 15.67 -4.63
N ASP A 42 -6.60 16.23 -3.44
CA ASP A 42 -6.36 17.65 -3.18
C ASP A 42 -4.88 18.02 -3.38
N LEU A 43 -3.96 17.19 -2.88
CA LEU A 43 -2.52 17.38 -3.10
C LEU A 43 -2.15 17.25 -4.58
N ASP A 44 -2.73 16.27 -5.28
CA ASP A 44 -2.54 16.11 -6.73
C ASP A 44 -3.02 17.31 -7.52
N ALA A 45 -4.21 17.82 -7.22
CA ALA A 45 -4.76 19.00 -7.88
C ALA A 45 -3.87 20.22 -7.66
N LYS A 46 -3.36 20.42 -6.43
CA LYS A 46 -2.41 21.50 -6.12
C LYS A 46 -1.10 21.35 -6.88
N ALA A 47 -0.49 20.16 -6.89
CA ALA A 47 0.75 19.91 -7.62
C ALA A 47 0.58 20.14 -9.13
N GLN A 48 -0.52 19.66 -9.71
CA GLN A 48 -0.84 19.89 -11.12
C GLN A 48 -1.03 21.38 -11.45
N SER A 49 -1.71 22.13 -10.57
CA SER A 49 -1.87 23.58 -10.73
C SER A 49 -0.53 24.30 -10.73
N ILE A 50 0.36 23.98 -9.78
CA ILE A 50 1.70 24.57 -9.70
C ILE A 50 2.50 24.22 -10.96
N MET A 51 2.47 22.97 -11.41
CA MET A 51 3.16 22.53 -12.63
C MET A 51 2.65 23.24 -13.89
N ALA A 52 1.34 23.51 -13.98
CA ALA A 52 0.76 24.27 -15.08
C ALA A 52 1.21 25.75 -15.06
N GLU A 53 1.27 26.36 -13.87
CA GLU A 53 1.79 27.73 -13.69
C GLU A 53 3.28 27.81 -14.04
N VAL A 54 4.08 26.84 -13.59
CA VAL A 54 5.50 26.71 -13.94
C VAL A 54 5.66 26.61 -15.46
N GLY A 55 4.85 25.77 -16.13
CA GLY A 55 4.88 25.63 -17.59
C GLY A 55 4.56 26.94 -18.31
N THR A 56 3.57 27.69 -17.82
CA THR A 56 3.17 28.99 -18.38
C THR A 56 4.29 30.02 -18.22
N LYS A 57 4.82 30.20 -17.00
CA LYS A 57 5.92 31.14 -16.75
C LYS A 57 7.21 30.76 -17.48
N ALA A 58 7.47 29.46 -17.65
CA ALA A 58 8.61 28.98 -18.41
C ALA A 58 8.47 29.28 -19.92
N ALA A 59 7.28 29.13 -20.49
CA ALA A 59 7.01 29.50 -21.88
C ALA A 59 7.16 31.02 -22.09
N GLU A 60 6.54 31.83 -21.23
CA GLU A 60 6.69 33.29 -21.23
C GLU A 60 8.15 33.72 -21.10
N PHE A 61 8.94 33.03 -20.28
CA PHE A 61 10.36 33.29 -20.14
C PHE A 61 11.13 33.04 -21.43
N ILE A 62 10.86 31.93 -22.11
CA ILE A 62 11.54 31.54 -23.35
C ILE A 62 11.22 32.57 -24.45
N ASP A 63 9.95 33.01 -24.54
CA ASP A 63 9.51 33.98 -25.53
C ASP A 63 10.12 35.38 -25.29
N ASN A 64 10.28 35.78 -24.03
CA ASN A 64 10.79 37.10 -23.63
C ASN A 64 12.28 37.11 -23.24
N VAL A 65 13.01 36.02 -23.50
CA VAL A 65 14.38 35.81 -22.99
C VAL A 65 15.39 36.86 -23.50
N GLN A 66 15.12 37.44 -24.67
CA GLN A 66 15.96 38.47 -25.31
C GLN A 66 15.60 39.89 -24.88
N THR A 67 14.39 40.10 -24.36
CA THR A 67 13.88 41.42 -23.93
C THR A 67 14.05 41.66 -22.44
N CYS A 68 14.22 40.61 -21.63
CA CYS A 68 14.42 40.71 -20.19
C CYS A 68 15.85 41.14 -19.81
N THR A 69 15.96 41.95 -18.76
CA THR A 69 17.24 42.29 -18.15
C THR A 69 17.86 41.07 -17.43
N PRO A 70 19.19 41.03 -17.23
CA PRO A 70 19.84 39.95 -16.49
C PRO A 70 19.29 39.75 -15.07
N GLN A 71 18.86 40.83 -14.40
CA GLN A 71 18.30 40.77 -13.05
C GLN A 71 16.90 40.14 -13.03
N GLU A 72 16.03 40.51 -13.97
CA GLU A 72 14.70 39.92 -14.13
C GLU A 72 14.79 38.43 -14.46
N ARG A 73 15.75 38.04 -15.32
CA ARG A 73 16.00 36.61 -15.62
C ARG A 73 16.33 35.82 -14.36
N ILE A 74 17.22 36.35 -13.51
CA ILE A 74 17.60 35.68 -12.25
C ILE A 74 16.40 35.59 -11.31
N GLN A 75 15.60 36.66 -11.17
CA GLN A 75 14.41 36.63 -10.33
C GLN A 75 13.38 35.60 -10.81
N LEU A 76 13.11 35.53 -12.11
CA LEU A 76 12.17 34.58 -12.65
C LEU A 76 12.66 33.14 -12.50
N LEU A 77 13.96 32.88 -12.73
CA LEU A 77 14.53 31.55 -12.51
C LEU A 77 14.43 31.11 -11.04
N LYS A 78 14.63 32.03 -10.10
CA LYS A 78 14.44 31.77 -8.66
C LYS A 78 12.99 31.44 -8.35
N SER A 79 12.05 32.24 -8.86
CA SER A 79 10.62 31.99 -8.68
C SER A 79 10.18 30.64 -9.28
N LEU A 80 10.68 30.28 -10.47
CA LEU A 80 10.45 28.97 -11.08
C LEU A 80 11.00 27.83 -10.22
N ASN A 81 12.21 27.99 -9.68
CA ASN A 81 12.81 27.01 -8.80
C ASN A 81 12.00 26.83 -7.51
N GLU A 82 11.55 27.92 -6.89
CA GLU A 82 10.70 27.89 -5.69
C GLU A 82 9.38 27.14 -5.94
N MET A 83 8.70 27.42 -7.06
CA MET A 83 7.48 26.70 -7.43
C MET A 83 7.73 25.20 -7.70
N LEU A 84 8.84 24.86 -8.35
CA LEU A 84 9.23 23.46 -8.58
C LEU A 84 9.51 22.72 -7.26
N VAL A 85 10.19 23.38 -6.32
CA VAL A 85 10.43 22.82 -4.97
C VAL A 85 9.12 22.62 -4.23
N GLU A 86 8.19 23.57 -4.31
CA GLU A 86 6.87 23.41 -3.70
C GLU A 86 6.09 22.25 -4.34
N SER A 87 6.10 22.11 -5.67
CA SER A 87 5.49 20.96 -6.33
C SER A 87 6.10 19.63 -5.91
N LEU A 88 7.42 19.59 -5.68
CA LEU A 88 8.10 18.40 -5.17
C LEU A 88 7.63 18.07 -3.74
N ARG A 89 7.52 19.08 -2.88
CA ARG A 89 7.02 18.94 -1.50
C ARG A 89 5.61 18.33 -1.47
N GLN A 90 4.71 18.79 -2.35
CA GLN A 90 3.36 18.20 -2.49
C GLN A 90 3.43 16.73 -2.89
N GLY A 91 4.36 16.37 -3.80
CA GLY A 91 4.60 14.99 -4.20
C GLY A 91 5.11 14.10 -3.06
N GLU A 92 6.01 14.59 -2.22
CA GLU A 92 6.49 13.88 -1.04
C GLU A 92 5.37 13.65 -0.02
N GLU A 93 4.54 14.66 0.23
CA GLU A 93 3.37 14.56 1.10
C GLU A 93 2.35 13.53 0.58
N LYS A 94 2.16 13.50 -0.75
CA LYS A 94 1.32 12.48 -1.41
C LYS A 94 1.86 11.06 -1.20
N VAL A 95 3.18 10.87 -1.32
CA VAL A 95 3.82 9.56 -1.07
C VAL A 95 3.60 9.14 0.39
N ALA A 96 3.77 10.06 1.34
CA ALA A 96 3.53 9.77 2.75
C ALA A 96 2.07 9.35 3.01
N LEU A 97 1.09 10.02 2.39
CA LEU A 97 -0.32 9.63 2.49
C LEU A 97 -0.61 8.28 1.84
N ALA A 98 0.01 7.99 0.69
CA ALA A 98 -0.15 6.69 0.03
C ALA A 98 0.39 5.55 0.91
N THR A 99 1.53 5.75 1.57
CA THR A 99 2.07 4.80 2.55
C THR A 99 1.12 4.62 3.73
N ALA A 100 0.61 5.71 4.31
CA ALA A 100 -0.35 5.62 5.42
C ALA A 100 -1.64 4.90 5.03
N ALA A 101 -2.12 5.10 3.79
CA ALA A 101 -3.28 4.39 3.27
C ALA A 101 -3.01 2.90 3.08
N TYR A 102 -1.83 2.56 2.55
CA TYR A 102 -1.37 1.18 2.47
C TYR A 102 -1.33 0.51 3.84
N ASP A 103 -0.78 1.17 4.86
CA ASP A 103 -0.69 0.65 6.23
C ASP A 103 -2.06 0.43 6.87
N VAL A 104 -3.05 1.26 6.54
CA VAL A 104 -4.44 1.04 6.98
C VAL A 104 -5.00 -0.22 6.34
N VAL A 105 -4.84 -0.41 5.03
CA VAL A 105 -5.32 -1.61 4.34
C VAL A 105 -4.59 -2.87 4.83
N ASP A 106 -3.26 -2.84 4.94
CA ASP A 106 -2.44 -3.98 5.34
C ASP A 106 -2.82 -4.49 6.74
N ARG A 107 -3.04 -3.57 7.70
CA ARG A 107 -3.54 -3.93 9.04
C ARG A 107 -4.89 -4.64 8.99
N ASN A 108 -5.79 -4.19 8.12
CA ASN A 108 -7.11 -4.80 7.99
C ASN A 108 -7.03 -6.18 7.31
N VAL A 109 -6.17 -6.36 6.31
CA VAL A 109 -5.94 -7.67 5.68
C VAL A 109 -5.43 -8.68 6.71
N ARG A 110 -4.38 -8.34 7.46
CA ARG A 110 -3.82 -9.22 8.50
C ARG A 110 -4.84 -9.59 9.57
N ARG A 111 -5.66 -8.63 9.98
CA ARG A 111 -6.72 -8.88 10.96
C ARG A 111 -7.76 -9.88 10.42
N LEU A 112 -8.20 -9.70 9.17
CA LEU A 112 -9.13 -10.62 8.53
C LEU A 112 -8.52 -12.03 8.39
N ASP A 113 -7.22 -12.12 8.09
CA ASP A 113 -6.50 -13.40 8.04
C ASP A 113 -6.45 -14.07 9.43
N ASP A 114 -6.15 -13.32 10.49
CA ASP A 114 -6.17 -13.82 11.88
C ASP A 114 -7.57 -14.29 12.31
N ASP A 115 -8.60 -13.52 11.93
CA ASP A 115 -10.00 -13.83 12.23
C ASP A 115 -10.47 -15.09 11.49
N LEU A 116 -10.06 -15.25 10.23
CA LEU A 116 -10.30 -16.46 9.45
C LEU A 116 -9.63 -17.68 10.09
N GLN A 117 -8.37 -17.55 10.51
CA GLN A 117 -7.64 -18.65 11.15
C GLN A 117 -8.30 -19.07 12.47
N LYS A 118 -8.71 -18.13 13.32
CA LYS A 118 -9.46 -18.44 14.55
C LYS A 118 -10.77 -19.17 14.26
N TYR A 119 -11.47 -18.75 13.21
CA TYR A 119 -12.72 -19.41 12.81
C TYR A 119 -12.49 -20.86 12.37
N GLU A 120 -11.43 -21.12 11.62
CA GLU A 120 -11.02 -22.47 11.21
C GLU A 120 -10.63 -23.33 12.43
N ASP A 121 -9.87 -22.76 13.37
CA ASP A 121 -9.46 -23.42 14.61
C ASP A 121 -10.68 -23.75 15.50
N GLU A 122 -11.65 -22.85 15.65
CA GLU A 122 -12.89 -23.11 16.40
C GLU A 122 -13.71 -24.27 15.79
N GLN A 123 -13.80 -24.34 14.46
CA GLN A 123 -14.43 -25.45 13.75
C GLN A 123 -13.67 -26.78 13.94
N MET A 124 -12.33 -26.72 14.06
CA MET A 124 -11.49 -27.91 14.27
C MET A 124 -11.39 -28.35 15.73
N ILE A 125 -11.66 -27.47 16.70
CA ILE A 125 -11.43 -27.72 18.14
C ILE A 125 -12.72 -28.07 18.93
N GLY A 126 -13.93 -28.08 18.34
CA GLY A 126 -15.06 -28.78 18.99
C GLY A 126 -16.44 -28.82 18.31
N PRO A 127 -17.38 -29.67 18.81
CA PRO A 127 -17.26 -31.11 19.03
C PRO A 127 -17.65 -31.88 17.75
N GLY A 128 -16.83 -32.87 17.35
CA GLY A 128 -17.06 -33.73 16.19
C GLY A 128 -18.49 -34.31 16.11
N ARG A 129 -19.33 -33.69 15.27
CA ARG A 129 -20.71 -34.12 15.01
C ARG A 129 -21.11 -34.06 13.54
N LEU A 130 -20.18 -34.26 12.62
CA LEU A 130 -20.45 -34.68 11.22
C LEU A 130 -19.22 -35.46 10.75
N GLY A 131 -19.26 -36.68 10.21
CA GLY A 131 -20.28 -37.68 9.96
C GLY A 131 -19.52 -38.82 9.28
N ASN A 132 -19.38 -39.98 9.93
CA ASN A 132 -18.64 -41.11 9.33
C ASN A 132 -19.53 -42.36 9.28
N THR A 133 -20.60 -42.26 8.51
CA THR A 133 -21.25 -43.41 7.87
C THR A 133 -20.59 -43.64 6.51
N SER A 134 -19.36 -44.18 6.52
CA SER A 134 -18.73 -44.72 5.32
C SER A 134 -17.94 -45.97 5.69
N SER A 135 -18.67 -47.06 5.94
CA SER A 135 -18.10 -48.40 5.86
C SER A 135 -17.77 -48.71 4.41
N ALA A 136 -16.50 -49.08 4.19
CA ALA A 136 -15.97 -49.83 3.04
C ALA A 136 -15.98 -49.03 1.71
N ILE A 137 -15.04 -49.14 0.77
CA ILE A 137 -14.16 -50.22 0.31
C ILE A 137 -13.07 -49.56 -0.57
N SER A 138 -11.89 -50.20 -0.69
CA SER A 138 -10.87 -50.03 -1.76
C SER A 138 -9.85 -48.90 -1.55
N GLY A 139 -8.54 -49.10 -1.67
CA GLY A 139 -7.76 -50.23 -2.15
C GLY A 139 -6.28 -49.82 -2.19
N THR A 140 -5.44 -50.83 -2.02
CA THR A 140 -3.99 -50.87 -2.16
C THR A 140 -3.42 -50.14 -3.39
N ALA A 141 -2.32 -49.39 -3.24
CA ALA A 141 -1.06 -49.59 -3.99
C ALA A 141 -0.05 -48.45 -3.73
N ALA A 142 1.15 -48.84 -3.30
CA ALA A 142 2.36 -48.03 -3.33
C ALA A 142 2.98 -48.06 -4.74
N ALA A 143 3.46 -46.92 -5.25
CA ALA A 143 4.44 -46.83 -6.35
C ALA A 143 5.14 -45.46 -6.38
N ASP A 144 6.30 -45.42 -5.73
CA ASP A 144 7.58 -44.83 -6.16
C ASP A 144 7.63 -43.94 -7.42
N ARG A 145 8.23 -42.72 -7.30
CA ARG A 145 9.25 -42.19 -8.22
C ARG A 145 9.95 -40.93 -7.68
N LYS A 146 11.27 -40.95 -7.81
CA LYS A 146 12.30 -40.03 -7.28
C LYS A 146 12.79 -39.05 -8.38
N GLU A 147 13.16 -37.83 -7.97
CA GLU A 147 14.19 -36.91 -8.57
C GLU A 147 14.00 -36.44 -10.03
N GLU A 148 14.44 -35.29 -10.55
CA GLU A 148 15.22 -34.11 -10.12
C GLU A 148 15.04 -33.04 -11.25
N SER A 149 15.38 -31.79 -10.94
CA SER A 149 16.07 -30.85 -11.87
C SER A 149 15.28 -29.95 -12.84
N SER A 150 15.42 -28.65 -12.53
CA SER A 150 15.92 -27.56 -13.40
C SER A 150 15.03 -26.86 -14.44
N ASN A 151 15.35 -25.55 -14.49
CA ASN A 151 15.19 -24.54 -15.53
C ASN A 151 13.85 -23.79 -15.57
N ALA A 152 13.76 -22.46 -15.42
CA ALA A 152 14.60 -21.28 -15.71
C ALA A 152 13.98 -20.44 -16.84
N ALA A 153 14.09 -19.12 -16.65
CA ALA A 153 14.03 -18.05 -17.64
C ALA A 153 12.61 -17.64 -18.12
N ALA A 154 12.29 -16.36 -18.37
CA ALA A 154 13.12 -15.18 -18.54
C ALA A 154 12.27 -13.89 -18.37
N SER A 155 12.83 -12.85 -17.76
CA SER A 155 12.64 -11.49 -18.24
C SER A 155 13.98 -10.78 -18.18
N ALA A 156 14.59 -10.67 -19.35
CA ALA A 156 15.75 -9.86 -19.60
C ALA A 156 15.31 -8.40 -19.81
N THR A 157 16.03 -7.45 -19.23
CA THR A 157 16.34 -6.19 -19.93
C THR A 157 17.71 -5.71 -19.49
N THR A 158 18.62 -5.79 -20.45
CA THR A 158 19.98 -5.26 -20.48
C THR A 158 19.96 -3.73 -20.53
N ALA A 159 20.78 -3.07 -19.73
CA ALA A 159 21.29 -1.73 -20.05
C ALA A 159 22.69 -1.53 -19.45
N SER A 160 23.71 -1.68 -20.30
CA SER A 160 25.04 -1.12 -20.07
C SER A 160 25.07 0.30 -20.62
N ASN A 161 25.57 1.29 -19.87
CA ASN A 161 26.44 2.29 -20.48
C ASN A 161 27.41 2.94 -19.47
N LYS A 162 28.63 3.15 -19.96
CA LYS A 162 29.84 3.62 -19.27
C LYS A 162 30.07 5.12 -19.55
N LYS A 163 30.64 5.79 -18.55
CA LYS A 163 31.57 6.94 -18.59
C LYS A 163 31.04 8.35 -18.91
N GLY A 164 31.49 9.28 -18.07
CA GLY A 164 31.48 10.72 -18.29
C GLY A 164 32.05 11.47 -17.10
N ASP A 165 33.36 11.31 -16.84
CA ASP A 165 34.12 12.11 -15.88
C ASP A 165 34.19 13.56 -16.38
N TYR A 166 33.68 14.53 -15.61
CA TYR A 166 33.85 15.97 -15.88
C TYR A 166 34.71 16.61 -14.79
N GLU A 167 36.02 16.49 -14.90
CA GLU A 167 36.95 17.40 -14.24
C GLU A 167 37.85 18.05 -15.28
N THR A 168 38.17 19.33 -15.04
CA THR A 168 39.27 20.10 -15.65
C THR A 168 38.95 20.84 -16.95
N CYS A 169 38.58 22.13 -16.81
CA CYS A 169 39.01 23.23 -17.71
C CYS A 169 38.52 24.58 -17.13
N ILE A 170 39.18 25.08 -16.09
CA ILE A 170 39.22 26.53 -15.80
C ILE A 170 40.70 26.87 -15.57
N SER A 171 41.33 27.44 -16.60
CA SER A 171 42.59 28.17 -16.55
C SER A 171 42.57 29.18 -17.68
#